data_AF-A0A3D1WD97-F1
#
_entry.id   AF-A0A3D1WD97-F1
#
_cell.length_a   1.000
_cell.length_b   1.000
_cell.length_c   1.000
_cell.angle_alpha   90.00
_cell.angle_beta   90.00
_cell.angle_gamma   90.00
#
_symmetry.space_group_name_H-M   'P 1'
#
loop_
_entity.id
_entity.type
_entity.pdbx_description
1 polymer ?
#
loop_
_entity_poly.entity_id
_entity_poly.type
_entity_poly.pdbx_seq_one_letter_code
_entity_poly.pdbx_strand_id
1 'polypeptide(L)'
;GYRYGASRISQTLKQKGVPDEVVAAAVGEMKDTEVARAREVLARKFGEAPVDAASRAKQIRYMQARGFGYEAIKKAFVADRDD
;
A
#
# COMPACT_ATOMS: atom_id res chain seq x y z
N GLY A 1 -0.43 3.42 11.38
CA GLY A 1 -0.74 2.16 10.68
C GLY A 1 0.50 1.47 10.14
N TYR A 2 0.31 0.26 9.61
CA TYR A 2 1.38 -0.56 9.02
C TYR A 2 2.01 0.14 7.82
N ARG A 3 3.34 0.15 7.77
CA ARG A 3 4.15 0.82 6.72
C ARG A 3 4.27 0.03 5.42
N TYR A 4 3.65 -1.15 5.35
CA TYR A 4 3.78 -2.11 4.26
C TYR A 4 2.41 -2.56 3.76
N GLY A 5 2.30 -2.78 2.46
CA GLY A 5 1.11 -3.36 1.84
C GLY A 5 1.07 -4.89 1.97
N ALA A 6 -0.04 -5.47 1.53
CA ALA A 6 -0.34 -6.88 1.77
C ALA A 6 0.68 -7.82 1.13
N SER A 7 1.26 -7.46 -0.02
CA SER A 7 2.25 -8.30 -0.71
C SER A 7 3.56 -8.44 0.08
N ARG A 8 4.06 -7.35 0.67
CA ARG A 8 5.30 -7.39 1.46
C ARG A 8 5.09 -8.16 2.77
N ILE A 9 3.91 -8.05 3.37
CA ILE A 9 3.57 -8.78 4.59
C ILE A 9 3.40 -10.25 4.29
N SER A 10 2.69 -10.61 3.21
CA SER A 10 2.59 -11.98 2.74
C SER A 10 3.97 -12.62 2.54
N GLN A 11 4.87 -11.95 1.83
CA GLN A 11 6.24 -12.43 1.63
C GLN A 11 6.98 -12.63 2.96
N THR A 12 6.83 -11.70 3.90
CA THR A 12 7.48 -11.80 5.23
C THR A 12 6.94 -12.99 6.03
N LEU A 13 5.63 -13.23 6.00
CA LEU A 13 5.01 -14.36 6.69
C LEU A 13 5.46 -15.70 6.09
N LYS A 14 5.46 -15.81 4.76
CA LYS A 14 5.97 -17.00 4.06
C LYS A 14 7.44 -17.28 4.38
N GLN A 15 8.28 -16.24 4.41
CA GLN A 15 9.69 -16.37 4.81
C GLN A 15 9.88 -16.85 6.25
N LYS A 16 8.90 -16.61 7.12
CA LYS A 16 8.88 -17.11 8.50
C LYS A 16 8.29 -18.52 8.63
N GLY A 17 7.94 -19.17 7.51
CA GLY A 17 7.36 -20.51 7.51
C GLY A 17 5.89 -20.54 7.92
N VAL A 18 5.17 -19.42 7.82
CA VAL A 18 3.72 -19.39 8.09
C VAL A 18 2.99 -20.15 6.98
N PRO A 19 2.06 -21.07 7.31
CA PRO A 19 1.30 -21.82 6.30
C PRO A 19 0.51 -20.92 5.35
N ASP A 20 0.37 -21.35 4.10
CA ASP A 20 -0.22 -20.54 3.04
C ASP A 20 -1.67 -20.14 3.32
N GLU A 21 -2.45 -21.01 3.98
CA GLU A 21 -3.82 -20.77 4.40
C GLU A 21 -3.92 -19.64 5.44
N VAL A 22 -2.97 -19.59 6.38
CA VAL A 22 -2.89 -18.53 7.40
C VAL A 22 -2.45 -17.22 6.75
N VAL A 23 -1.50 -17.27 5.82
CA VAL A 23 -1.11 -16.09 5.04
C VAL A 23 -2.28 -15.55 4.22
N ALA A 24 -3.07 -16.43 3.59
CA ALA A 24 -4.21 -16.03 2.77
C ALA A 24 -5.29 -15.32 3.61
N ALA A 25 -5.62 -15.86 4.80
CA ALA A 25 -6.56 -15.24 5.72
C ALA A 25 -6.08 -13.84 6.17
N ALA A 26 -4.82 -13.74 6.64
CA ALA A 26 -4.25 -12.46 7.06
C ALA A 26 -4.22 -11.43 5.92
N VAL A 27 -3.81 -11.84 4.71
CA VAL A 27 -3.80 -10.96 3.53
C VAL A 27 -5.21 -10.50 3.16
N GLY A 28 -6.22 -11.35 3.31
CA GLY A 28 -7.63 -11.02 3.09
C GLY A 28 -8.06 -9.83 3.94
N GLU A 29 -7.92 -9.93 5.26
CA GLU A 29 -8.26 -8.86 6.21
C GLU A 29 -7.49 -7.56 5.94
N MET A 30 -6.24 -7.68 5.47
CA MET A 30 -5.42 -6.52 5.17
C MET A 30 -5.87 -5.77 3.92
N LYS A 31 -6.48 -6.41 2.92
CA LYS A 31 -6.91 -5.76 1.68
C LYS A 31 -7.98 -4.70 1.93
N ASP A 32 -8.89 -4.95 2.86
CA ASP A 32 -10.01 -4.05 3.18
C ASP A 32 -9.53 -2.68 3.68
N THR A 33 -8.40 -2.68 4.38
CA THR A 33 -7.80 -1.49 4.99
C THR A 33 -6.58 -0.98 4.20
N GLU A 34 -6.25 -1.60 3.06
CA GLU A 34 -5.03 -1.32 2.31
C GLU A 34 -5.01 0.09 1.70
N VAL A 35 -6.16 0.59 1.22
CA VAL A 35 -6.30 1.95 0.69
C VAL A 35 -6.04 3.00 1.78
N ALA A 36 -6.64 2.84 2.95
CA ALA A 36 -6.47 3.78 4.07
C ALA A 36 -5.01 3.83 4.54
N ARG A 37 -4.35 2.68 4.67
CA ARG A 37 -2.93 2.62 5.00
C ARG A 37 -2.04 3.20 3.91
N ALA A 38 -2.41 3.00 2.63
CA ALA A 38 -1.66 3.58 1.52
C ALA A 38 -1.66 5.12 1.59
N ARG A 39 -2.81 5.73 1.91
CA ARG A 39 -2.93 7.18 2.14
C ARG A 39 -2.09 7.66 3.31
N GLU A 40 -2.15 6.98 4.45
CA GLU A 40 -1.33 7.34 5.63
C GLU A 40 0.17 7.32 5.29
N VAL A 41 0.61 6.32 4.52
CA VAL A 41 2.01 6.20 4.09
C VAL A 41 2.42 7.30 3.12
N LEU A 42 1.55 7.67 2.17
CA LEU A 42 1.80 8.77 1.24
C LEU A 42 1.86 10.11 1.97
N ALA A 43 0.86 10.42 2.80
CA ALA A 43 0.80 11.65 3.59
C ALA A 43 2.05 11.81 4.49
N ARG A 44 2.46 10.73 5.18
CA ARG A 44 3.69 10.76 6.00
C ARG A 44 4.98 10.92 5.22
N LYS A 45 5.05 10.43 3.98
CA LYS A 45 6.29 10.44 3.19
C LYS A 45 6.45 11.70 2.35
N PHE A 46 5.36 12.14 1.73
CA PHE A 46 5.36 13.17 0.71
C PHE A 46 4.64 14.44 1.16
N GLY A 47 3.73 14.36 2.13
CA GLY A 47 2.99 15.51 2.66
C GLY A 47 1.94 16.10 1.72
N GLU A 48 2.11 15.91 0.42
CA GLU A 48 1.33 16.57 -0.63
C GLU A 48 0.99 15.60 -1.78
N ALA A 49 -0.11 15.92 -2.47
CA ALA A 49 -0.50 15.26 -3.70
C ALA A 49 0.59 15.43 -4.79
N PRO A 50 0.76 14.46 -5.71
CA PRO A 50 1.71 14.63 -6.80
C PRO A 50 1.26 15.76 -7.75
N VAL A 51 2.12 16.75 -7.93
CA VAL A 51 1.86 17.95 -8.76
C VAL A 51 2.08 17.71 -10.26
N ASP A 52 2.75 16.63 -10.62
CA ASP A 52 3.09 16.29 -12.01
C ASP A 52 3.24 14.76 -12.23
N ALA A 53 3.48 14.36 -13.48
CA ALA A 53 3.66 12.95 -13.83
C ALA A 53 4.92 12.32 -13.17
N ALA A 54 5.99 13.10 -13.01
CA ALA A 54 7.25 12.63 -12.45
C ALA A 54 7.14 12.33 -10.95
N SER A 55 6.55 13.24 -10.18
CA SER A 55 6.21 13.08 -8.77
C SER A 55 5.23 11.93 -8.59
N ARG A 56 4.19 11.82 -9.42
CA ARG A 56 3.26 10.68 -9.38
C ARG A 56 3.98 9.35 -9.58
N ALA A 57 4.85 9.24 -10.58
CA ALA A 57 5.64 8.03 -10.82
C ALA A 57 6.57 7.70 -9.64
N LYS A 58 7.18 8.72 -9.01
CA LYS A 58 8.00 8.56 -7.80
C LYS A 58 7.18 8.01 -6.63
N GLN A 59 5.99 8.56 -6.38
CA GLN A 59 5.10 8.10 -5.32
C GLN A 59 4.61 6.65 -5.57
N ILE A 60 4.23 6.31 -6.81
CA ILE A 60 3.84 4.94 -7.19
C ILE A 60 4.97 3.94 -6.92
N ARG A 61 6.19 4.23 -7.40
CA ARG A 61 7.35 3.34 -7.19
C ARG A 61 7.64 3.14 -5.70
N TYR A 62 7.54 4.20 -4.90
CA TYR A 62 7.73 4.13 -3.45
C TYR A 62 6.71 3.19 -2.76
N MET A 63 5.46 3.23 -3.22
CA MET A 63 4.38 2.37 -2.69
C MET A 63 4.52 0.92 -3.15
N GLN A 64 4.88 0.68 -4.41
CA GLN A 64 5.17 -0.65 -4.93
C GLN A 64 6.32 -1.32 -4.18
N ALA A 65 7.40 -0.58 -3.88
CA ALA A 65 8.52 -1.07 -3.08
C ALA A 65 8.11 -1.46 -1.64
N ARG A 66 6.99 -0.95 -1.15
CA ARG A 66 6.39 -1.32 0.15
C ARG A 66 5.36 -2.43 0.05
N GLY A 67 5.12 -2.97 -1.14
CA GLY A 67 4.20 -4.07 -1.39
C GLY A 67 2.72 -3.68 -1.39
N PHE A 68 2.39 -2.39 -1.60
CA PHE A 68 1.01 -1.97 -1.83
C PHE A 68 0.55 -2.40 -3.22
N GLY A 69 -0.65 -2.95 -3.30
CA GLY A 69 -1.27 -3.34 -4.56
C GLY A 69 -1.61 -2.15 -5.46
N TYR A 70 -1.61 -2.38 -6.78
CA TYR A 70 -1.88 -1.33 -7.79
C TYR A 70 -3.25 -0.64 -7.57
N GLU A 71 -4.31 -1.42 -7.32
CA GLU A 71 -5.64 -0.88 -7.06
C GLU A 71 -5.69 0.01 -5.80
N ALA A 72 -4.99 -0.39 -4.73
CA ALA A 72 -4.91 0.41 -3.52
C ALA A 72 -4.16 1.73 -3.77
N ILE A 73 -3.05 1.67 -4.52
CA ILE A 73 -2.28 2.85 -4.93
C ILE A 73 -3.16 3.78 -5.76
N LYS A 74 -3.88 3.25 -6.76
CA LYS A 74 -4.77 4.04 -7.63
C LYS A 74 -5.86 4.73 -6.81
N LYS A 75 -6.55 4.02 -5.92
CA LYS A 75 -7.60 4.57 -5.04
C LYS A 75 -7.08 5.55 -3.99
N ALA A 76 -5.82 5.41 -3.57
CA ALA A 76 -5.19 6.35 -2.65
C ALA A 76 -5.06 7.74 -3.28
N PHE A 77 -4.72 7.83 -4.57
CA PHE A 77 -4.64 9.09 -5.31
C PHE A 77 -5.98 9.71 -5.71
N VAL A 78 -7.06 8.93 -5.78
CA VAL A 78 -8.37 9.45 -6.23
C VAL A 78 -9.05 10.30 -5.15
N ALA A 79 -8.84 9.99 -3.86
CA ALA A 79 -9.46 10.76 -2.78
C ALA A 79 -8.84 12.14 -2.54
N ASP A 80 -7.65 12.44 -3.08
CA ASP A 80 -7.06 13.79 -3.05
C ASP A 80 -7.83 14.79 -3.96
N ARG A 81 -8.87 14.35 -4.67
CA ARG A 81 -9.70 15.20 -5.53
C ARG A 81 -11.04 15.61 -4.92
N ASP A 82 -11.44 15.01 -3.79
CA ASP A 82 -12.79 15.16 -3.23
C ASP A 82 -12.82 15.77 -1.80
N ASP A 83 -11.75 16.44 -1.35
CA ASP A 83 -11.76 17.29 -0.13
C ASP A 83 -11.38 18.75 -0.48
#